data_AF-A0AB33ENQ7-F1
#
_entry.id   AF-A0AB33ENQ7-F1
#
_cell.length_a   1.000
_cell.length_b   1.000
_cell.length_c   1.000
_cell.angle_alpha   90.00
_cell.angle_beta   90.00
_cell.angle_gamma   90.00
#
_symmetry.space_group_name_H-M   'P 1'
#
loop_
_entity.id
_entity.type
_entity.pdbx_description
1 polymer ?
#
loop_
_entity_poly.entity_id
_entity_poly.type
_entity_poly.pdbx_seq_one_letter_code
_entity_poly.pdbx_strand_id
1 'polypeptide(L)'
;MPDRIEFEVDVPPAALGDLRWAAHVDLQSSVGGIAHPPRRPRPTGRQQHHHRYGQGAAVVRGAPGRTDRPAQPRAVAVLPDAPQVEPEDTTRALDLEQTHGLDGRPVVHPSSLRRRTSDATLTGQFAAESTVRAGPNSIDRAIEWLYGRAVRPGEIVVAVEQVRALIDEQFPQWSGLPIVAQPLTGTDNALFRLGDSLTARLPRAPWAVDQVATDAAWLPRLAPHLPVPVPVPIGLGRPGGDYPWPWTVVPWLDGHNPQAGQDLVDLAVDLAGFVRAMIAIDPMDGPVKEGIQRGVPLAQRDELTRRSIAALGDRIDRRAVTAAWDEAMAADEWPGPPVWLHGDLLGGNLLVDRGRLTGVIDFGALGRGDPAVEVRPGWSLFDARARAAYREALGFDEATWVRGWAWMLSGSLYWLADLWDLISEDDRADTVRSIDHIVRHRHD
;
A
#
# COMPACT_ATOMS: atom_id res chain seq x y z
N MET A 1 22.33 7.13 32.81
CA MET A 1 21.60 5.86 32.82
C MET A 1 20.29 6.09 33.55
N PRO A 2 19.16 6.22 32.86
CA PRO A 2 17.87 5.93 33.45
C PRO A 2 17.23 4.70 32.79
N ASP A 3 16.36 4.07 33.55
CA ASP A 3 15.89 2.70 33.41
C ASP A 3 15.01 2.46 32.19
N ARG A 4 15.24 1.31 31.55
CA ARG A 4 14.48 0.79 30.42
C ARG A 4 13.26 0.06 30.99
N ILE A 5 12.06 0.59 30.75
CA ILE A 5 10.81 -0.12 31.04
C ILE A 5 10.59 -1.10 29.89
N GLU A 6 10.76 -2.39 30.15
CA GLU A 6 10.44 -3.47 29.23
C GLU A 6 8.96 -3.84 29.39
N PHE A 7 8.20 -3.81 28.29
CA PHE A 7 6.84 -4.36 28.24
C PHE A 7 6.94 -5.81 27.75
N GLU A 8 6.66 -6.76 28.64
CA GLU A 8 6.56 -8.18 28.32
C GLU A 8 5.17 -8.43 27.72
N VAL A 9 5.10 -8.61 26.39
CA VAL A 9 3.88 -9.04 25.70
C VAL A 9 3.93 -10.56 25.59
N ASP A 10 3.11 -11.23 26.38
CA ASP A 10 2.99 -12.69 26.39
C ASP A 10 2.20 -13.13 25.16
N VAL A 11 2.91 -13.47 24.08
CA VAL A 11 2.34 -14.03 22.84
C VAL A 11 2.37 -15.56 22.97
N PRO A 12 1.22 -16.26 22.92
CA PRO A 12 1.20 -17.71 23.05
C PRO A 12 1.98 -18.37 21.90
N PRO A 13 2.71 -19.47 22.15
CA PRO A 13 3.52 -20.13 21.14
C PRO A 13 2.62 -20.79 20.10
N ALA A 14 2.43 -20.14 18.96
CA ALA A 14 1.86 -20.77 17.78
C ALA A 14 2.90 -21.73 17.19
N ALA A 15 2.49 -22.99 17.08
CA ALA A 15 3.30 -24.11 16.61
C ALA A 15 4.01 -23.78 15.28
N LEU A 16 5.34 -23.93 15.30
CA LEU A 16 6.20 -24.05 14.14
C LEU A 16 5.72 -25.24 13.29
N GLY A 17 5.00 -24.94 12.21
CA GLY A 17 4.56 -25.93 11.22
C GLY A 17 4.02 -25.23 9.98
N ASP A 18 4.84 -25.14 8.94
CA ASP A 18 4.47 -24.83 7.55
C ASP A 18 3.67 -23.54 7.32
N LEU A 19 4.22 -22.38 7.69
CA LEU A 19 3.79 -21.10 7.14
C LEU A 19 4.52 -20.83 5.81
N ARG A 20 4.03 -21.44 4.74
CA ARG A 20 4.20 -20.87 3.40
C ARG A 20 3.39 -19.57 3.36
N TRP A 21 3.92 -18.54 2.69
CA TRP A 21 3.24 -17.33 2.19
C TRP A 21 3.24 -16.05 3.01
N ALA A 22 3.93 -15.03 2.46
CA ALA A 22 3.53 -13.63 2.48
C ALA A 22 4.25 -12.84 1.36
N ALA A 23 3.66 -12.77 0.17
CA ALA A 23 3.92 -11.73 -0.82
C ALA A 23 2.76 -11.67 -1.83
N HIS A 24 1.63 -11.07 -1.44
CA HIS A 24 0.57 -10.74 -2.39
C HIS A 24 0.70 -9.27 -2.76
N VAL A 25 1.22 -9.03 -3.96
CA VAL A 25 1.27 -7.75 -4.65
C VAL A 25 0.03 -7.68 -5.54
N ASP A 26 -0.75 -6.61 -5.42
CA ASP A 26 -1.84 -6.34 -6.33
C ASP A 26 -1.28 -5.65 -7.60
N LEU A 27 -1.13 -6.40 -8.69
CA LEU A 27 -0.85 -5.86 -10.03
C LEU A 27 -2.14 -5.37 -10.73
N GLN A 28 -3.31 -5.52 -10.10
CA GLN A 28 -4.59 -5.17 -10.72
C GLN A 28 -4.80 -3.66 -10.89
N SER A 29 -3.98 -2.81 -10.28
CA SER A 29 -4.13 -1.35 -10.39
C SER A 29 -3.30 -0.69 -11.52
N SER A 30 -2.48 -1.42 -12.28
CA SER A 30 -1.64 -0.80 -13.34
C SER A 30 -1.71 -1.38 -14.75
N VAL A 31 -2.48 -2.44 -15.03
CA VAL A 31 -2.62 -2.97 -16.41
C VAL A 31 -3.91 -2.47 -17.06
N GLY A 32 -3.95 -1.17 -17.39
CA GLY A 32 -4.90 -0.66 -18.38
C GLY A 32 -4.50 -1.17 -19.76
N GLY A 33 -5.32 -2.06 -20.34
CA GLY A 33 -5.10 -2.62 -21.67
C GLY A 33 -4.80 -1.53 -22.71
N ILE A 34 -3.76 -1.76 -23.51
CA ILE A 34 -3.38 -0.91 -24.64
C ILE A 34 -4.53 -0.95 -25.67
N ALA A 35 -5.43 0.03 -25.62
CA ALA A 35 -6.45 0.21 -26.64
C ALA A 35 -5.83 0.91 -27.86
N HIS A 36 -5.72 0.19 -28.98
CA HIS A 36 -5.37 0.79 -30.26
C HIS A 36 -6.53 1.60 -30.85
N PRO A 37 -6.27 2.78 -31.45
CA PRO A 37 -7.31 3.54 -32.14
C PRO A 37 -7.75 2.85 -33.44
N PRO A 38 -9.02 3.01 -33.86
CA PRO A 38 -9.52 2.37 -35.08
C PRO A 38 -8.83 2.94 -36.31
N ARG A 39 -8.39 2.03 -37.20
CA ARG A 39 -7.84 2.36 -38.52
C ARG A 39 -8.86 3.17 -39.32
N ARG A 40 -8.52 4.42 -39.66
CA ARG A 40 -9.22 5.19 -40.70
C ARG A 40 -8.62 4.89 -42.08
N PRO A 41 -9.45 4.86 -43.15
CA PRO A 41 -9.02 4.43 -44.47
C PRO A 41 -8.19 5.51 -45.18
N ARG A 42 -7.24 5.05 -46.01
CA ARG A 42 -6.40 5.88 -46.89
C ARG A 42 -7.24 6.68 -47.88
N PRO A 43 -6.91 7.96 -48.14
CA PRO A 43 -7.15 8.58 -49.43
C PRO A 43 -5.89 8.50 -50.29
N THR A 44 -6.06 7.92 -51.47
CA THR A 44 -5.21 8.06 -52.65
C THR A 44 -5.16 9.51 -53.12
N GLY A 45 -3.97 10.01 -53.50
CA GLY A 45 -3.90 11.23 -54.31
C GLY A 45 -2.53 11.90 -54.32
N ARG A 46 -1.74 11.62 -55.36
CA ARG A 46 -0.56 12.41 -55.76
C ARG A 46 -0.98 13.85 -56.08
N GLN A 47 -0.18 14.84 -55.69
CA GLN A 47 0.48 15.73 -56.66
C GLN A 47 1.62 16.56 -56.04
N GLN A 48 2.71 16.63 -56.81
CA GLN A 48 3.93 17.41 -56.60
C GLN A 48 3.66 18.92 -56.62
N HIS A 49 4.50 19.73 -55.97
CA HIS A 49 5.29 20.78 -56.64
C HIS A 49 6.27 21.49 -55.68
N HIS A 50 7.28 22.10 -56.33
CA HIS A 50 8.58 22.60 -55.89
C HIS A 50 8.64 23.92 -55.08
N HIS A 51 9.86 24.18 -54.57
CA HIS A 51 10.54 25.50 -54.38
C HIS A 51 10.22 26.29 -53.10
N ARG A 52 11.10 27.06 -52.45
CA ARG A 52 12.56 27.36 -52.50
C ARG A 52 12.83 28.38 -51.34
N TYR A 53 13.96 28.25 -50.64
CA TYR A 53 14.78 29.27 -49.93
C TYR A 53 14.19 30.50 -49.17
N GLY A 54 14.82 30.79 -48.02
CA GLY A 54 14.99 32.14 -47.44
C GLY A 54 15.12 32.14 -45.91
N GLN A 55 16.30 31.90 -45.33
CA GLN A 55 17.19 32.88 -44.67
C GLN A 55 16.53 34.07 -43.94
N GLY A 56 16.93 34.25 -42.67
CA GLY A 56 16.71 35.48 -41.90
C GLY A 56 17.10 35.34 -40.43
N ALA A 57 18.37 35.61 -40.11
CA ALA A 57 18.90 35.71 -38.76
C ALA A 57 18.57 37.09 -38.14
N ALA A 58 18.41 37.15 -36.81
CA ALA A 58 18.75 38.33 -36.02
C ALA A 58 18.98 37.98 -34.54
N VAL A 59 20.20 38.23 -34.09
CA VAL A 59 20.67 38.26 -32.70
C VAL A 59 20.71 39.72 -32.26
N VAL A 60 20.23 40.07 -31.06
CA VAL A 60 20.77 41.20 -30.27
C VAL A 60 20.67 40.91 -28.77
N ARG A 61 21.80 41.09 -28.06
CA ARG A 61 22.03 41.03 -26.61
C ARG A 61 21.70 42.36 -25.92
N GLY A 62 21.47 42.35 -24.61
CA GLY A 62 21.79 43.49 -23.72
C GLY A 62 21.02 43.55 -22.38
N ALA A 63 21.71 43.21 -21.28
CA ALA A 63 21.34 43.44 -19.87
C ALA A 63 21.53 44.94 -19.45
N PRO A 64 21.43 45.43 -18.17
CA PRO A 64 21.26 44.75 -16.88
C PRO A 64 20.37 45.44 -15.78
N GLY A 65 20.10 44.69 -14.69
CA GLY A 65 20.19 45.16 -13.29
C GLY A 65 19.05 45.97 -12.64
N ARG A 66 18.38 45.38 -11.61
CA ARG A 66 17.91 46.13 -10.44
C ARG A 66 17.71 45.22 -9.21
N THR A 67 18.10 45.75 -8.05
CA THR A 67 18.21 45.14 -6.73
C THR A 67 16.95 45.29 -5.86
N ASP A 68 16.82 44.37 -4.90
CA ASP A 68 16.19 44.41 -3.56
C ASP A 68 14.69 44.68 -3.34
N ARG A 69 13.99 43.65 -2.83
CA ARG A 69 13.46 43.61 -1.44
C ARG A 69 13.02 42.19 -1.02
N PRO A 70 13.18 41.82 0.27
CA PRO A 70 12.90 40.48 0.77
C PRO A 70 11.39 40.27 1.05
N ALA A 71 10.89 39.08 0.74
CA ALA A 71 9.56 38.64 1.15
C ALA A 71 9.55 38.31 2.65
N GLN A 72 8.57 38.89 3.36
CA GLN A 72 8.30 38.60 4.78
C GLN A 72 7.85 37.13 4.95
N PRO A 73 8.30 36.42 6.01
CA PRO A 73 7.72 35.12 6.35
C PRO A 73 6.30 35.29 6.89
N ARG A 74 5.36 34.53 6.34
CA ARG A 74 3.99 34.42 6.83
C ARG A 74 3.99 33.75 8.21
N ALA A 75 3.16 34.30 9.10
CA ALA A 75 3.02 33.90 10.49
C ALA A 75 2.73 32.40 10.66
N VAL A 76 3.52 31.76 11.54
CA VAL A 76 3.27 30.44 12.11
C VAL A 76 2.17 30.60 13.15
N ALA A 77 1.07 29.85 13.01
CA ALA A 77 0.07 29.73 14.07
C ALA A 77 0.66 28.84 15.18
N VAL A 78 0.99 29.46 16.31
CA VAL A 78 1.37 28.79 17.56
C VAL A 78 0.07 28.32 18.24
N LEU A 79 -0.11 27.02 18.37
CA LEU A 79 -1.14 26.43 19.24
C LEU A 79 -0.63 26.45 20.70
N PRO A 80 -1.47 26.77 21.70
CA PRO A 80 -1.05 26.84 23.09
C PRO A 80 -0.80 25.46 23.71
N ASP A 81 0.21 25.41 24.58
CA ASP A 81 0.67 24.23 25.31
C ASP A 81 -0.45 23.53 26.10
N ALA A 82 -0.45 22.19 26.04
CA ALA A 82 -1.28 21.35 26.90
C ALA A 82 -0.67 21.27 28.32
N PRO A 83 -1.48 21.35 29.39
CA PRO A 83 -0.96 21.34 30.76
C PRO A 83 -0.42 19.95 31.13
N GLN A 84 0.77 19.96 31.74
CA GLN A 84 1.43 18.80 32.33
C GLN A 84 0.62 18.33 33.56
N VAL A 85 0.29 17.04 33.61
CA VAL A 85 -0.28 16.39 34.79
C VAL A 85 0.75 15.39 35.31
N GLU A 86 1.30 15.68 36.49
CA GLU A 86 2.15 14.78 37.26
C GLU A 86 1.34 13.59 37.81
N PRO A 87 1.90 12.38 37.92
CA PRO A 87 1.20 11.21 38.42
C PRO A 87 1.18 11.19 39.96
N GLU A 88 -0.01 11.16 40.56
CA GLU A 88 -0.17 10.84 41.98
C GLU A 88 -0.37 9.32 42.18
N ASP A 89 0.52 8.76 42.99
CA ASP A 89 0.45 7.45 43.64
C ASP A 89 -0.90 7.20 44.32
N THR A 90 -1.51 6.04 44.08
CA THR A 90 -2.26 5.34 45.14
C THR A 90 -2.25 3.82 44.96
N THR A 91 -1.26 3.20 45.58
CA THR A 91 -1.28 1.80 46.01
C THR A 91 -2.38 1.59 47.05
N ARG A 92 -3.32 0.67 46.81
CA ARG A 92 -4.01 -0.04 47.91
C ARG A 92 -4.46 -1.43 47.49
N ALA A 93 -3.90 -2.39 48.21
CA ALA A 93 -4.12 -3.81 48.13
C ALA A 93 -5.40 -4.26 48.86
N LEU A 94 -5.70 -5.57 48.68
CA LEU A 94 -6.57 -6.45 49.48
C LEU A 94 -8.06 -6.39 49.09
N ASP A 95 -8.82 -7.48 48.93
CA ASP A 95 -8.69 -8.84 49.48
C ASP A 95 -9.41 -9.89 48.61
N LEU A 96 -8.94 -11.13 48.76
CA LEU A 96 -9.55 -12.39 48.33
C LEU A 96 -10.84 -12.66 49.13
N GLU A 97 -11.88 -13.19 48.47
CA GLU A 97 -12.75 -14.17 49.12
C GLU A 97 -13.22 -15.23 48.11
N GLN A 98 -12.71 -16.44 48.29
CA GLN A 98 -13.21 -17.68 47.71
C GLN A 98 -14.48 -18.10 48.47
N THR A 99 -15.52 -18.51 47.76
CA THR A 99 -16.54 -19.42 48.31
C THR A 99 -16.80 -20.55 47.32
N HIS A 100 -16.57 -21.79 47.78
CA HIS A 100 -17.03 -23.01 47.13
C HIS A 100 -18.43 -23.37 47.62
N GLY A 101 -19.27 -23.88 46.70
CA GLY A 101 -20.55 -24.52 46.99
C GLY A 101 -20.92 -25.49 45.86
N LEU A 102 -21.34 -26.68 46.25
CA LEU A 102 -21.46 -27.91 45.47
C LEU A 102 -22.75 -28.02 44.63
N ASP A 103 -22.64 -28.81 43.55
CA ASP A 103 -23.67 -29.57 42.81
C ASP A 103 -24.93 -28.88 42.23
N GLY A 104 -25.10 -28.99 40.90
CA GLY A 104 -26.41 -28.85 40.28
C GLY A 104 -26.40 -28.53 38.78
N ARG A 105 -26.41 -29.55 37.92
CA ARG A 105 -26.76 -29.40 36.48
C ARG A 105 -28.21 -28.94 36.32
N PRO A 106 -28.53 -28.16 35.27
CA PRO A 106 -29.45 -28.65 34.21
C PRO A 106 -29.02 -28.18 32.80
N VAL A 107 -28.89 -29.05 31.78
CA VAL A 107 -29.93 -29.59 30.86
C VAL A 107 -30.81 -28.51 30.20
N VAL A 108 -30.57 -28.31 28.90
CA VAL A 108 -31.32 -27.46 27.97
C VAL A 108 -32.46 -28.27 27.32
N HIS A 109 -33.68 -27.73 27.29
CA HIS A 109 -34.80 -28.22 26.49
C HIS A 109 -35.26 -27.12 25.50
N PRO A 110 -35.47 -27.43 24.21
CA PRO A 110 -36.06 -26.48 23.26
C PRO A 110 -37.54 -26.85 22.97
N SER A 111 -38.42 -25.87 23.09
CA SER A 111 -39.76 -25.79 22.46
C SER A 111 -40.41 -24.51 22.99
N SER A 112 -41.16 -23.70 22.28
CA SER A 112 -41.71 -23.69 20.92
C SER A 112 -42.48 -22.37 20.85
N LEU A 113 -42.68 -21.74 19.68
CA LEU A 113 -43.91 -20.98 19.43
C LEU A 113 -44.09 -20.71 17.93
N ARG A 114 -45.25 -21.16 17.47
CA ARG A 114 -45.74 -21.16 16.09
C ARG A 114 -46.31 -19.79 15.71
N ARG A 115 -46.22 -19.51 14.40
CA ARG A 115 -46.95 -18.46 13.67
C ARG A 115 -48.47 -18.57 13.86
N ARG A 116 -49.14 -17.42 13.91
CA ARG A 116 -50.51 -17.24 13.39
C ARG A 116 -50.50 -16.09 12.38
N THR A 117 -51.03 -16.39 11.20
CA THR A 117 -51.37 -15.45 10.13
C THR A 117 -52.86 -15.15 10.19
N SER A 118 -53.24 -13.91 9.93
CA SER A 118 -54.59 -13.55 9.48
C SER A 118 -54.49 -12.40 8.49
N ASP A 119 -54.87 -12.69 7.24
CA ASP A 119 -55.05 -11.74 6.15
C ASP A 119 -56.33 -10.90 6.37
N ALA A 120 -56.26 -9.62 6.00
CA ALA A 120 -57.39 -8.87 5.51
C ALA A 120 -56.89 -7.88 4.44
N THR A 121 -57.22 -8.17 3.20
CA THR A 121 -56.93 -7.38 2.01
C THR A 121 -57.95 -6.25 1.88
N LEU A 122 -57.51 -5.01 1.71
CA LEU A 122 -58.29 -3.96 1.03
C LEU A 122 -57.34 -3.08 0.20
N THR A 123 -57.66 -3.06 -1.09
CA THR A 123 -56.96 -2.46 -2.23
C THR A 123 -57.19 -0.94 -2.30
N GLY A 124 -56.16 -0.15 -2.64
CA GLY A 124 -56.33 1.29 -2.89
C GLY A 124 -55.06 2.14 -3.04
N GLN A 125 -54.20 1.78 -4.00
CA GLN A 125 -53.29 2.61 -4.81
C GLN A 125 -52.82 4.04 -4.41
N PHE A 126 -51.48 4.17 -4.42
CA PHE A 126 -50.58 5.33 -4.67
C PHE A 126 -50.26 6.36 -3.58
N ALA A 127 -49.20 6.08 -2.81
CA ALA A 127 -47.96 6.88 -2.72
C ALA A 127 -46.98 6.18 -1.77
N ALA A 128 -46.06 5.36 -2.29
CA ALA A 128 -45.09 4.64 -1.47
C ALA A 128 -43.76 5.38 -1.42
N GLU A 129 -43.54 6.04 -0.30
CA GLU A 129 -42.22 6.17 0.33
C GLU A 129 -41.51 4.80 0.30
N SER A 130 -40.30 4.74 -0.25
CA SER A 130 -39.48 3.54 -0.18
C SER A 130 -38.90 3.42 1.22
N THR A 131 -39.71 2.95 2.17
CA THR A 131 -39.25 2.30 3.39
C THR A 131 -38.58 0.99 2.98
N VAL A 132 -37.25 0.97 2.95
CA VAL A 132 -36.49 -0.26 2.73
C VAL A 132 -36.68 -1.15 3.95
N ARG A 133 -37.56 -2.15 3.83
CA ARG A 133 -37.64 -3.26 4.78
C ARG A 133 -36.36 -4.09 4.65
N ALA A 134 -35.57 -4.11 5.72
CA ALA A 134 -34.41 -4.98 5.88
C ALA A 134 -34.87 -6.46 5.85
N GLY A 135 -34.56 -7.15 4.75
CA GLY A 135 -34.53 -8.60 4.69
C GLY A 135 -33.12 -9.13 4.96
N PRO A 136 -32.95 -10.42 5.29
CA PRO A 136 -31.66 -11.04 5.64
C PRO A 136 -30.60 -11.07 4.52
N ASN A 137 -30.85 -10.42 3.38
CA ASN A 137 -29.96 -10.40 2.21
C ASN A 137 -29.24 -9.04 2.00
N SER A 138 -29.16 -8.20 3.03
CA SER A 138 -28.49 -6.88 2.98
C SER A 138 -27.00 -6.95 3.34
N ILE A 139 -26.62 -7.83 4.27
CA ILE A 139 -25.23 -8.04 4.69
C ILE A 139 -24.43 -8.74 3.60
N ASP A 140 -24.95 -9.81 3.00
CA ASP A 140 -24.24 -10.57 1.97
C ASP A 140 -23.99 -9.75 0.69
N ARG A 141 -24.91 -8.86 0.31
CA ARG A 141 -24.71 -7.94 -0.83
C ARG A 141 -23.75 -6.80 -0.52
N ALA A 142 -23.74 -6.31 0.72
CA ALA A 142 -22.73 -5.36 1.17
C ALA A 142 -21.35 -6.03 1.24
N ILE A 143 -21.28 -7.30 1.64
CA ILE A 143 -20.05 -8.11 1.65
C ILE A 143 -19.58 -8.38 0.21
N GLU A 144 -20.46 -8.74 -0.71
CA GLU A 144 -20.09 -9.01 -2.10
C GLU A 144 -19.61 -7.72 -2.81
N TRP A 145 -20.22 -6.57 -2.51
CA TRP A 145 -19.83 -5.25 -3.03
C TRP A 145 -18.57 -4.66 -2.36
N LEU A 146 -18.36 -4.88 -1.06
CA LEU A 146 -17.18 -4.40 -0.31
C LEU A 146 -15.96 -5.32 -0.46
N TYR A 147 -16.17 -6.64 -0.56
CA TYR A 147 -15.09 -7.63 -0.46
C TYR A 147 -14.63 -8.17 -1.82
N GLY A 148 -15.46 -8.25 -2.87
CA GLY A 148 -15.08 -8.56 -4.27
C GLY A 148 -14.23 -9.82 -4.54
N ARG A 149 -13.77 -10.49 -3.49
CA ARG A 149 -12.87 -11.63 -3.36
C ARG A 149 -13.27 -12.34 -2.06
N ALA A 150 -13.13 -13.66 -2.03
CA ALA A 150 -13.41 -14.43 -0.81
C ALA A 150 -12.45 -14.01 0.32
N VAL A 151 -12.99 -13.82 1.53
CA VAL A 151 -12.20 -13.61 2.76
C VAL A 151 -11.26 -14.80 2.93
N ARG A 152 -9.94 -14.56 2.99
CA ARG A 152 -8.95 -15.63 3.10
C ARG A 152 -8.92 -16.19 4.52
N PRO A 153 -8.46 -17.45 4.72
CA PRO A 153 -8.25 -17.99 6.06
C PRO A 153 -7.37 -17.06 6.90
N GLY A 154 -7.83 -16.72 8.10
CA GLY A 154 -7.14 -15.79 9.01
C GLY A 154 -7.48 -14.31 8.81
N GLU A 155 -8.25 -13.95 7.78
CA GLU A 155 -8.76 -12.59 7.62
C GLU A 155 -10.07 -12.38 8.38
N ILE A 156 -10.27 -11.17 8.90
CA ILE A 156 -11.52 -10.73 9.53
C ILE A 156 -12.21 -9.64 8.71
N VAL A 157 -13.54 -9.60 8.83
CA VAL A 157 -14.40 -8.54 8.30
C VAL A 157 -14.56 -7.51 9.41
N VAL A 158 -14.14 -6.27 9.16
CA VAL A 158 -14.36 -5.15 10.08
C VAL A 158 -15.59 -4.37 9.64
N ALA A 159 -16.56 -4.20 10.55
CA ALA A 159 -17.80 -3.47 10.27
C ALA A 159 -17.71 -2.00 10.69
N VAL A 160 -18.48 -1.12 10.03
CA VAL A 160 -18.51 0.32 10.36
C VAL A 160 -18.95 0.55 11.81
N GLU A 161 -19.89 -0.24 12.31
CA GLU A 161 -20.41 -0.17 13.68
C GLU A 161 -19.34 -0.53 14.70
N GLN A 162 -18.46 -1.49 14.37
CA GLN A 162 -17.32 -1.85 15.21
C GLN A 162 -16.31 -0.70 15.28
N VAL A 163 -16.00 -0.07 14.14
CA VAL A 163 -15.12 1.12 14.10
C VAL A 163 -15.73 2.29 14.86
N ARG A 164 -17.05 2.50 14.76
CA ARG A 164 -17.77 3.53 15.54
C ARG A 164 -17.58 3.31 17.04
N ALA A 165 -17.83 2.09 17.53
CA ALA A 165 -17.67 1.78 18.95
C ALA A 165 -16.23 2.02 19.44
N LEU A 166 -15.24 1.60 18.64
CA LEU A 166 -13.82 1.83 18.95
C LEU A 166 -13.46 3.32 18.99
N ILE A 167 -13.95 4.12 18.04
CA ILE A 167 -13.74 5.57 18.01
C ILE A 167 -14.42 6.24 19.20
N ASP A 168 -15.65 5.85 19.53
CA ASP A 168 -16.41 6.47 20.62
C ASP A 168 -15.80 6.20 22.00
N GLU A 169 -15.25 4.99 22.18
CA GLU A 169 -14.57 4.62 23.42
C GLU A 169 -13.18 5.26 23.54
N GLN A 170 -12.38 5.22 22.47
CA GLN A 170 -10.93 5.49 22.55
C GLN A 170 -10.53 6.88 22.04
N PHE A 171 -11.35 7.50 21.20
CA PHE A 171 -11.09 8.83 20.62
C PHE A 171 -12.35 9.72 20.65
N PRO A 172 -12.85 10.11 21.84
CA PRO A 172 -14.10 10.86 21.98
C PRO A 172 -14.16 12.17 21.19
N GLN A 173 -13.00 12.77 20.91
CA GLN A 173 -12.87 13.97 20.06
C GLN A 173 -13.35 13.75 18.61
N TRP A 174 -13.45 12.50 18.15
CA TRP A 174 -13.84 12.12 16.78
C TRP A 174 -15.18 11.39 16.71
N SER A 175 -15.86 11.16 17.84
CA SER A 175 -17.15 10.44 17.93
C SER A 175 -18.23 10.98 17.00
N GLY A 176 -18.26 12.30 16.79
CA GLY A 176 -19.25 12.95 15.93
C GLY A 176 -18.96 12.85 14.42
N LEU A 177 -17.78 12.36 14.02
CA LEU A 177 -17.39 12.35 12.61
C LEU A 177 -18.12 11.24 11.82
N PRO A 178 -18.59 11.50 10.60
CA PRO A 178 -19.06 10.45 9.70
C PRO A 178 -18.01 9.36 9.49
N ILE A 179 -18.42 8.10 9.39
CA ILE A 179 -17.51 6.97 9.09
C ILE A 179 -17.97 6.33 7.80
N VAL A 180 -17.08 6.27 6.81
CA VAL A 180 -17.34 5.68 5.49
C VAL A 180 -16.29 4.63 5.19
N ALA A 181 -16.72 3.37 5.10
CA ALA A 181 -15.86 2.27 4.65
C ALA A 181 -15.33 2.56 3.24
N GLN A 182 -14.04 2.36 3.03
CA GLN A 182 -13.41 2.45 1.72
C GLN A 182 -13.35 1.07 1.06
N PRO A 183 -13.32 0.99 -0.28
CA PRO A 183 -13.14 -0.27 -0.99
C PRO A 183 -11.90 -1.03 -0.48
N LEU A 184 -12.03 -2.36 -0.32
CA LEU A 184 -10.92 -3.22 0.10
C LEU A 184 -9.99 -3.49 -1.10
N THR A 185 -9.19 -2.50 -1.45
CA THR A 185 -8.17 -2.62 -2.50
C THR A 185 -6.84 -3.13 -1.95
N GLY A 186 -6.59 -3.00 -0.65
CA GLY A 186 -5.40 -3.51 0.03
C GLY A 186 -5.58 -4.89 0.66
N THR A 187 -4.48 -5.60 0.90
CA THR A 187 -4.52 -6.94 1.50
C THR A 187 -4.57 -6.95 3.02
N ASP A 188 -4.10 -5.87 3.65
CA ASP A 188 -3.65 -5.93 5.06
C ASP A 188 -4.56 -5.17 6.02
N ASN A 189 -5.16 -4.07 5.57
CA ASN A 189 -5.98 -3.20 6.41
C ASN A 189 -7.37 -2.96 5.81
N ALA A 190 -8.39 -2.97 6.67
CA ALA A 190 -9.68 -2.37 6.36
C ALA A 190 -9.59 -0.85 6.62
N LEU A 191 -9.99 -0.06 5.64
CA LEU A 191 -9.85 1.40 5.66
C LEU A 191 -11.21 2.07 5.83
N PHE A 192 -11.28 3.04 6.73
CA PHE A 192 -12.49 3.82 6.99
C PHE A 192 -12.16 5.30 7.02
N ARG A 193 -12.79 6.08 6.15
CA ARG A 193 -12.66 7.54 6.18
C ARG A 193 -13.46 8.08 7.36
N LEU A 194 -12.83 8.90 8.20
CA LEU A 194 -13.46 9.58 9.34
C LEU A 194 -13.57 11.07 9.03
N GLY A 195 -14.80 11.57 8.88
CA GLY A 195 -15.04 12.93 8.40
C GLY A 195 -14.38 13.16 7.04
N ASP A 196 -13.77 14.33 6.86
CA ASP A 196 -13.15 14.70 5.60
C ASP A 196 -11.62 14.52 5.57
N SER A 197 -10.99 14.44 6.74
CA SER A 197 -9.55 14.65 6.88
C SER A 197 -8.79 13.49 7.53
N LEU A 198 -9.44 12.38 7.85
CA LEU A 198 -8.84 11.27 8.59
C LEU A 198 -9.19 9.91 8.00
N THR A 199 -8.34 8.92 8.27
CA THR A 199 -8.54 7.51 7.94
C THR A 199 -8.25 6.65 9.16
N ALA A 200 -9.19 5.81 9.58
CA ALA A 200 -8.90 4.67 10.44
C ALA A 200 -8.39 3.50 9.59
N ARG A 201 -7.24 2.95 9.97
CA ARG A 201 -6.60 1.78 9.35
C ARG A 201 -6.62 0.65 10.38
N LEU A 202 -7.42 -0.37 10.11
CA LEU A 202 -7.57 -1.51 10.99
C LEU A 202 -6.96 -2.75 10.32
N PRO A 203 -5.91 -3.35 10.88
CA PRO A 203 -5.45 -4.66 10.44
C PRO A 203 -6.62 -5.62 10.29
N ARG A 204 -6.63 -6.38 9.19
CA ARG A 204 -7.65 -7.39 8.92
C ARG A 204 -7.10 -8.81 8.94
N ALA A 205 -5.81 -8.97 9.23
CA ALA A 205 -5.14 -10.25 9.38
C ALA A 205 -3.93 -10.15 10.32
N PRO A 206 -3.50 -11.28 10.95
CA PRO A 206 -2.39 -11.28 11.91
C PRO A 206 -1.07 -10.71 11.38
N TRP A 207 -0.76 -10.93 10.09
CA TRP A 207 0.49 -10.46 9.49
C TRP A 207 0.57 -8.94 9.31
N ALA A 208 -0.57 -8.23 9.37
CA ALA A 208 -0.63 -6.78 9.25
C ALA A 208 -0.49 -6.06 10.59
N VAL A 209 -0.50 -6.79 11.71
CA VAL A 209 -0.57 -6.21 13.06
C VAL A 209 0.73 -5.45 13.40
N ASP A 210 1.89 -6.01 13.08
CA ASP A 210 3.19 -5.41 13.38
C ASP A 210 3.42 -4.08 12.63
N GLN A 211 2.71 -3.86 11.52
CA GLN A 211 2.74 -2.60 10.79
C GLN A 211 2.28 -1.43 11.67
N VAL A 212 1.32 -1.64 12.58
CA VAL A 212 0.79 -0.58 13.44
C VAL A 212 1.88 0.01 14.33
N ALA A 213 2.66 -0.85 14.99
CA ALA A 213 3.77 -0.42 15.83
C ALA A 213 4.91 0.20 14.99
N THR A 214 5.18 -0.38 13.82
CA THR A 214 6.21 0.10 12.89
C THR A 214 5.89 1.51 12.39
N ASP A 215 4.67 1.74 11.91
CA ASP A 215 4.21 3.04 11.41
C ASP A 215 4.25 4.10 12.52
N ALA A 216 3.77 3.76 13.72
CA ALA A 216 3.76 4.67 14.87
C ALA A 216 5.17 5.05 15.33
N ALA A 217 6.14 4.13 15.24
CA ALA A 217 7.51 4.38 15.64
C ALA A 217 8.29 5.22 14.61
N TRP A 218 8.11 4.93 13.31
CA TRP A 218 9.02 5.42 12.27
C TRP A 218 8.45 6.54 11.41
N LEU A 219 7.17 6.54 11.06
CA LEU A 219 6.62 7.59 10.18
C LEU A 219 6.76 9.01 10.77
N PRO A 220 6.57 9.26 12.09
CA PRO A 220 6.82 10.58 12.66
C PRO A 220 8.28 11.04 12.53
N ARG A 221 9.23 10.10 12.50
CA ARG A 221 10.67 10.38 12.39
C ARG A 221 11.11 10.60 10.95
N LEU A 222 10.50 9.87 10.01
CA LEU A 222 10.84 9.96 8.58
C LEU A 222 10.15 11.15 7.90
N ALA A 223 8.88 11.42 8.22
CA ALA A 223 8.06 12.41 7.53
C ALA A 223 8.69 13.82 7.40
N PRO A 224 9.39 14.38 8.42
CA PRO A 224 10.03 15.69 8.30
C PRO A 224 11.10 15.79 7.21
N HIS A 225 11.61 14.66 6.73
CA HIS A 225 12.67 14.59 5.73
C HIS A 225 12.15 14.27 4.32
N LEU A 226 10.85 14.02 4.16
CA LEU A 226 10.26 13.60 2.90
C LEU A 226 9.66 14.79 2.14
N PRO A 227 9.74 14.79 0.79
CA PRO A 227 9.28 15.93 -0.01
C PRO A 227 7.75 16.02 -0.15
N VAL A 228 7.04 14.95 0.20
CA VAL A 228 5.58 14.87 0.16
C VAL A 228 5.04 14.26 1.46
N PRO A 229 3.80 14.57 1.85
CA PRO A 229 3.12 13.95 2.98
C PRO A 229 3.10 12.42 2.94
N VAL A 230 3.17 11.81 4.12
CA VAL A 230 3.01 10.38 4.40
C VAL A 230 2.03 10.20 5.57
N PRO A 231 1.37 9.03 5.73
CA PRO A 231 0.28 8.86 6.69
C PRO A 231 0.80 8.66 8.13
N VAL A 232 1.36 9.71 8.72
CA VAL A 232 1.86 9.70 10.11
C VAL A 232 0.70 9.42 11.07
N PRO A 233 0.76 8.36 11.90
CA PRO A 233 -0.30 8.08 12.88
C PRO A 233 -0.48 9.23 13.87
N ILE A 234 -1.72 9.68 14.01
CA ILE A 234 -2.14 10.70 14.99
C ILE A 234 -3.04 10.12 16.09
N GLY A 235 -3.46 8.87 15.93
CA GLY A 235 -4.16 8.09 16.95
C GLY A 235 -3.68 6.64 16.90
N LEU A 236 -3.38 6.07 18.06
CA LEU A 236 -3.04 4.66 18.23
C LEU A 236 -4.13 3.98 19.04
N GLY A 237 -4.94 3.18 18.35
CA GLY A 237 -6.04 2.44 18.93
C GLY A 237 -5.56 1.12 19.52
N ARG A 238 -6.17 0.73 20.63
CA ARG A 238 -6.00 -0.56 21.31
C ARG A 238 -7.12 -1.53 20.89
N PRO A 239 -6.91 -2.85 21.03
CA PRO A 239 -7.99 -3.83 20.91
C PRO A 239 -9.20 -3.43 21.77
N GLY A 240 -10.41 -3.74 21.32
CA GLY A 240 -11.63 -3.32 22.02
C GLY A 240 -12.89 -4.00 21.47
N GLY A 241 -13.83 -4.30 22.36
CA GLY A 241 -14.99 -5.14 22.04
C GLY A 241 -14.54 -6.47 21.42
N ASP A 242 -15.03 -6.77 20.23
CA ASP A 242 -14.67 -7.97 19.47
C ASP A 242 -13.51 -7.75 18.47
N TYR A 243 -12.89 -6.56 18.44
CA TYR A 243 -11.75 -6.28 17.56
C TYR A 243 -10.43 -6.62 18.27
N PRO A 244 -9.61 -7.56 17.75
CA PRO A 244 -8.53 -8.18 18.52
C PRO A 244 -7.19 -7.45 18.47
N TRP A 245 -7.01 -6.44 17.60
CA TRP A 245 -5.69 -5.91 17.27
C TRP A 245 -5.55 -4.41 17.58
N PRO A 246 -4.32 -3.92 17.76
CA PRO A 246 -4.06 -2.49 17.70
C PRO A 246 -4.34 -1.96 16.28
N TRP A 247 -4.62 -0.68 16.17
CA TRP A 247 -4.98 -0.02 14.91
C TRP A 247 -4.57 1.45 14.93
N THR A 248 -4.66 2.15 13.79
CA THR A 248 -4.23 3.56 13.70
C THR A 248 -5.31 4.47 13.13
N VAL A 249 -5.26 5.74 13.52
CA VAL A 249 -5.87 6.85 12.81
C VAL A 249 -4.77 7.70 12.21
N VAL A 250 -4.84 7.95 10.91
CA VAL A 250 -3.88 8.75 10.14
C VAL A 250 -4.61 9.90 9.43
N PRO A 251 -3.92 10.96 9.02
CA PRO A 251 -4.47 11.96 8.11
C PRO A 251 -4.94 11.35 6.80
N TRP A 252 -6.06 11.83 6.29
CA TRP A 252 -6.46 11.62 4.90
C TRP A 252 -5.54 12.46 4.01
N LEU A 253 -4.88 11.81 3.06
CA LEU A 253 -4.02 12.48 2.09
C LEU A 253 -4.79 12.63 0.78
N ASP A 254 -4.89 13.86 0.29
CA ASP A 254 -5.60 14.15 -0.95
C ASP A 254 -4.79 13.74 -2.18
N GLY A 255 -5.51 13.24 -3.18
CA GLY A 255 -4.97 12.80 -4.46
C GLY A 255 -5.72 11.58 -4.98
N HIS A 256 -5.31 11.10 -6.14
CA HIS A 256 -5.79 9.85 -6.70
C HIS A 256 -4.60 9.00 -7.14
N ASN A 257 -4.79 7.69 -7.33
CA ASN A 257 -3.74 6.87 -7.89
C ASN A 257 -3.47 7.25 -9.37
N PRO A 258 -2.22 7.13 -9.86
CA PRO A 258 -1.91 7.29 -11.28
C PRO A 258 -2.66 6.27 -12.11
N GLN A 259 -3.10 6.67 -13.30
CA GLN A 259 -3.83 5.81 -14.23
C GLN A 259 -2.98 5.45 -15.43
N ALA A 260 -3.19 4.24 -15.96
CA ALA A 260 -2.55 3.80 -17.19
C ALA A 260 -2.85 4.77 -18.36
N GLY A 261 -1.85 5.02 -19.20
CA GLY A 261 -1.97 5.90 -20.38
C GLY A 261 -1.79 7.39 -20.13
N GLN A 262 -1.53 7.82 -18.88
CA GLN A 262 -1.11 9.18 -18.56
C GLN A 262 0.37 9.41 -18.91
N ASP A 263 0.76 10.66 -19.21
CA ASP A 263 2.18 11.04 -19.27
C ASP A 263 2.69 11.16 -17.82
N LEU A 264 3.47 10.16 -17.38
CA LEU A 264 3.94 10.03 -16.00
C LEU A 264 5.40 10.48 -15.81
N VAL A 265 5.97 11.24 -16.75
CA VAL A 265 7.37 11.69 -16.65
C VAL A 265 7.59 12.59 -15.42
N ASP A 266 6.69 13.53 -15.15
CA ASP A 266 6.83 14.41 -13.98
C ASP A 266 6.68 13.62 -12.67
N LEU A 267 5.75 12.64 -12.63
CA LEU A 267 5.61 11.71 -11.51
C LEU A 267 6.90 10.89 -11.30
N ALA A 268 7.51 10.40 -12.36
CA ALA A 268 8.77 9.67 -12.27
C ALA A 268 9.88 10.51 -11.63
N VAL A 269 10.03 11.77 -12.05
CA VAL A 269 11.03 12.67 -11.48
C VAL A 269 10.73 12.97 -10.00
N ASP A 270 9.47 13.28 -9.66
CA ASP A 270 9.07 13.54 -8.27
C ASP A 270 9.30 12.30 -7.37
N LEU A 271 8.95 11.10 -7.87
CA LEU A 271 9.12 9.84 -7.14
C LEU A 271 10.59 9.50 -6.94
N ALA A 272 11.45 9.76 -7.92
CA ALA A 272 12.90 9.61 -7.76
C ALA A 272 13.42 10.56 -6.68
N GLY A 273 12.90 11.79 -6.62
CA GLY A 273 13.17 12.74 -5.54
C GLY A 273 12.78 12.20 -4.17
N PHE A 274 11.60 11.58 -4.06
CA PHE A 274 11.15 10.91 -2.83
C PHE A 274 12.07 9.74 -2.42
N VAL A 275 12.43 8.86 -3.35
CA VAL A 275 13.33 7.72 -3.09
C VAL A 275 14.70 8.20 -2.62
N ARG A 276 15.26 9.20 -3.30
CA ARG A 276 16.55 9.79 -2.89
C ARG A 276 16.47 10.46 -1.53
N ALA A 277 15.35 11.11 -1.20
CA ALA A 277 15.14 11.66 0.13
C ALA A 277 15.12 10.55 1.19
N MET A 278 14.40 9.45 0.95
CA MET A 278 14.40 8.28 1.83
C MET A 278 15.81 7.72 2.08
N ILE A 279 16.57 7.46 1.00
CA ILE A 279 17.92 6.90 1.07
C ILE A 279 18.89 7.81 1.85
N ALA A 280 18.69 9.12 1.78
CA ALA A 280 19.52 10.12 2.44
C ALA A 280 19.21 10.31 3.93
N ILE A 281 18.09 9.79 4.43
CA ILE A 281 17.76 9.85 5.86
C ILE A 281 18.77 9.00 6.65
N ASP A 282 19.23 9.50 7.80
CA ASP A 282 20.00 8.70 8.74
C ASP A 282 19.28 7.37 9.00
N PRO A 283 19.92 6.22 8.72
CA PRO A 283 19.34 4.91 8.97
C PRO A 283 18.82 4.74 10.41
N MET A 284 19.38 5.47 11.39
CA MET A 284 19.04 5.32 12.80
C MET A 284 19.08 3.83 13.21
N ASP A 285 18.26 3.43 14.17
CA ASP A 285 18.05 2.03 14.57
C ASP A 285 16.85 1.38 13.84
N GLY A 286 16.60 1.75 12.58
CA GLY A 286 15.52 1.19 11.78
C GLY A 286 15.53 -0.35 11.67
N PRO A 287 14.40 -1.03 11.47
CA PRO A 287 14.43 -2.47 11.23
C PRO A 287 15.22 -2.78 9.95
N VAL A 288 16.14 -3.74 10.02
CA VAL A 288 16.89 -4.22 8.85
C VAL A 288 16.07 -5.31 8.15
N LYS A 289 16.11 -5.31 6.82
CA LYS A 289 15.44 -6.34 6.01
C LYS A 289 16.13 -7.69 6.14
N GLU A 290 15.34 -8.74 6.34
CA GLU A 290 15.82 -10.11 6.54
C GLU A 290 15.03 -11.13 5.69
N GLY A 291 15.61 -12.32 5.51
CA GLY A 291 14.97 -13.45 4.84
C GLY A 291 14.59 -13.14 3.38
N ILE A 292 13.29 -13.19 3.08
CA ILE A 292 12.75 -12.93 1.74
C ILE A 292 12.07 -11.56 1.61
N GLN A 293 12.20 -10.69 2.63
CA GLN A 293 11.60 -9.37 2.64
C GLN A 293 12.12 -8.52 1.48
N ARG A 294 11.27 -7.62 0.98
CA ARG A 294 11.65 -6.69 -0.10
C ARG A 294 12.77 -5.77 0.39
N GLY A 295 13.86 -5.72 -0.38
CA GLY A 295 15.05 -4.92 -0.03
C GLY A 295 16.18 -5.69 0.65
N VAL A 296 16.12 -7.02 0.79
CA VAL A 296 17.33 -7.80 1.12
C VAL A 296 18.36 -7.73 -0.03
N PRO A 297 19.63 -8.12 0.17
CA PRO A 297 20.55 -8.31 -0.95
C PRO A 297 19.99 -9.28 -2.00
N LEU A 298 20.12 -8.94 -3.30
CA LEU A 298 19.55 -9.74 -4.39
C LEU A 298 19.98 -11.22 -4.33
N ALA A 299 21.24 -11.48 -3.94
CA ALA A 299 21.79 -12.82 -3.82
C ALA A 299 20.98 -13.74 -2.89
N GLN A 300 20.31 -13.19 -1.87
CA GLN A 300 19.45 -13.97 -0.98
C GLN A 300 18.21 -14.53 -1.70
N ARG A 301 17.89 -14.03 -2.90
CA ARG A 301 16.77 -14.51 -3.73
C ARG A 301 17.19 -15.53 -4.78
N ASP A 302 18.48 -15.85 -4.92
CA ASP A 302 18.96 -16.72 -6.00
C ASP A 302 18.28 -18.09 -5.97
N GLU A 303 18.30 -18.76 -4.82
CA GLU A 303 17.67 -20.08 -4.67
C GLU A 303 16.16 -20.03 -4.95
N LEU A 304 15.46 -19.04 -4.40
CA LEU A 304 14.02 -18.87 -4.63
C LEU A 304 13.72 -18.70 -6.12
N THR A 305 14.44 -17.81 -6.78
CA THR A 305 14.20 -17.45 -8.18
C THR A 305 14.51 -18.63 -9.10
N ARG A 306 15.64 -19.33 -8.89
CA ARG A 306 15.99 -20.51 -9.68
C ARG A 306 14.97 -21.64 -9.50
N ARG A 307 14.44 -21.85 -8.30
CA ARG A 307 13.35 -22.81 -8.06
C ARG A 307 12.07 -22.42 -8.81
N SER A 308 11.69 -21.14 -8.79
CA SER A 308 10.52 -20.65 -9.54
C SER A 308 10.67 -20.82 -11.05
N ILE A 309 11.86 -20.53 -11.61
CA ILE A 309 12.17 -20.77 -13.03
C ILE A 309 12.05 -22.26 -13.38
N ALA A 310 12.56 -23.14 -12.51
CA ALA A 310 12.46 -24.58 -12.72
C ALA A 310 11.00 -25.06 -12.71
N ALA A 311 10.22 -24.62 -11.72
CA ALA A 311 8.81 -24.97 -11.52
C ALA A 311 7.90 -24.48 -12.66
N LEU A 312 8.17 -23.28 -13.20
CA LEU A 312 7.39 -22.72 -14.30
C LEU A 312 7.58 -23.49 -15.60
N GLY A 313 8.74 -24.11 -15.83
CA GLY A 313 8.84 -24.99 -16.99
C GLY A 313 8.80 -24.23 -18.32
N ASP A 314 8.09 -24.83 -19.26
CA ASP A 314 7.83 -24.26 -20.59
C ASP A 314 6.71 -23.21 -20.60
N ARG A 315 6.20 -22.82 -19.41
CA ARG A 315 5.21 -21.73 -19.26
C ARG A 315 5.82 -20.34 -19.47
N ILE A 316 7.15 -20.26 -19.48
CA ILE A 316 7.95 -19.05 -19.73
C ILE A 316 9.08 -19.38 -20.70
N ASP A 317 9.71 -18.37 -21.31
CA ASP A 317 11.00 -18.56 -22.00
C ASP A 317 12.11 -18.78 -20.96
N ARG A 318 12.22 -20.03 -20.49
CA ARG A 318 13.17 -20.42 -19.45
C ARG A 318 14.60 -19.98 -19.80
N ARG A 319 15.00 -20.13 -21.06
CA ARG A 319 16.37 -19.79 -21.47
C ARG A 319 16.64 -18.29 -21.35
N ALA A 320 15.72 -17.47 -21.86
CA ALA A 320 15.88 -16.02 -21.79
C ALA A 320 15.83 -15.51 -20.34
N VAL A 321 14.90 -16.05 -19.54
CA VAL A 321 14.76 -15.70 -18.13
C VAL A 321 15.99 -16.12 -17.32
N THR A 322 16.51 -17.34 -17.51
CA THR A 322 17.74 -17.79 -16.83
C THR A 322 18.93 -16.92 -17.19
N ALA A 323 19.10 -16.57 -18.47
CA ALA A 323 20.19 -15.70 -18.90
C ALA A 323 20.09 -14.29 -18.28
N ALA A 324 18.89 -13.71 -18.22
CA ALA A 324 18.67 -12.43 -17.54
C ALA A 324 18.94 -12.54 -16.03
N TRP A 325 18.56 -13.64 -15.38
CA TRP A 325 18.85 -13.83 -13.97
C TRP A 325 20.36 -13.99 -13.69
N ASP A 326 21.08 -14.76 -14.52
CA ASP A 326 22.52 -14.93 -14.39
C ASP A 326 23.29 -13.61 -14.61
N GLU A 327 22.81 -12.76 -15.51
CA GLU A 327 23.32 -11.38 -15.68
C GLU A 327 23.17 -10.56 -14.39
N ALA A 328 21.99 -10.60 -13.77
CA ALA A 328 21.74 -9.86 -12.53
C ALA A 328 22.57 -10.36 -11.35
N MET A 329 22.82 -11.68 -11.29
CA MET A 329 23.67 -12.30 -10.28
C MET A 329 25.16 -11.95 -10.44
N ALA A 330 25.57 -11.44 -11.60
CA ALA A 330 26.92 -10.95 -11.84
C ALA A 330 27.09 -9.46 -11.49
N ALA A 331 26.01 -8.74 -11.16
CA ALA A 331 26.11 -7.35 -10.73
C ALA A 331 26.69 -7.27 -9.32
N ASP A 332 27.51 -6.24 -9.09
CA ASP A 332 28.06 -5.96 -7.76
C ASP A 332 26.94 -5.76 -6.73
N GLU A 333 27.18 -6.17 -5.49
CA GLU A 333 26.26 -5.90 -4.39
C GLU A 333 26.24 -4.42 -4.02
N TRP A 334 25.21 -3.99 -3.28
CA TRP A 334 25.18 -2.65 -2.71
C TRP A 334 26.40 -2.45 -1.79
N PRO A 335 27.30 -1.48 -2.07
CA PRO A 335 28.54 -1.34 -1.33
C PRO A 335 28.40 -0.60 0.01
N GLY A 336 27.25 0.05 0.22
CA GLY A 336 26.97 0.86 1.41
C GLY A 336 26.28 0.07 2.53
N PRO A 337 26.09 0.70 3.71
CA PRO A 337 25.21 0.15 4.72
C PRO A 337 23.75 0.11 4.21
N PRO A 338 22.87 -0.72 4.80
CA PRO A 338 21.44 -0.70 4.52
C PRO A 338 20.83 0.69 4.71
N VAL A 339 20.05 1.15 3.73
CA VAL A 339 19.41 2.47 3.70
C VAL A 339 17.89 2.35 3.84
N TRP A 340 17.20 3.40 4.25
CA TRP A 340 15.73 3.39 4.34
C TRP A 340 15.06 3.17 2.98
N LEU A 341 14.09 2.26 2.97
CA LEU A 341 13.31 1.84 1.81
C LEU A 341 11.82 1.94 2.12
N HIS A 342 11.02 2.37 1.15
CA HIS A 342 9.58 2.16 1.16
C HIS A 342 9.26 0.67 0.94
N GLY A 343 9.97 0.03 0.00
CA GLY A 343 9.86 -1.41 -0.28
C GLY A 343 8.61 -1.83 -1.07
N ASP A 344 7.62 -0.95 -1.24
CA ASP A 344 6.40 -1.22 -2.02
C ASP A 344 5.86 -0.06 -2.88
N LEU A 345 6.72 0.60 -3.66
CA LEU A 345 6.28 1.69 -4.55
C LEU A 345 5.54 1.15 -5.78
N LEU A 346 4.25 0.84 -5.59
CA LEU A 346 3.29 0.52 -6.64
C LEU A 346 2.37 1.70 -6.90
N GLY A 347 1.73 1.76 -8.08
CA GLY A 347 0.79 2.84 -8.40
C GLY A 347 -0.32 3.03 -7.36
N GLY A 348 -0.83 1.92 -6.79
CA GLY A 348 -1.83 1.96 -5.71
C GLY A 348 -1.37 2.68 -4.42
N ASN A 349 -0.05 2.83 -4.23
CA ASN A 349 0.55 3.45 -3.06
C ASN A 349 1.03 4.90 -3.33
N LEU A 350 0.77 5.41 -4.53
CA LEU A 350 1.11 6.78 -4.93
C LEU A 350 -0.17 7.61 -5.06
N LEU A 351 -0.13 8.82 -4.52
CA LEU A 351 -1.17 9.82 -4.71
C LEU A 351 -0.65 10.93 -5.62
N VAL A 352 -1.45 11.30 -6.60
CA VAL A 352 -1.12 12.36 -7.55
C VAL A 352 -2.22 13.41 -7.68
N ASP A 353 -1.82 14.63 -7.99
CA ASP A 353 -2.67 15.71 -8.50
C ASP A 353 -2.00 16.33 -9.72
N ARG A 354 -2.74 16.45 -10.82
CA ARG A 354 -2.26 17.05 -12.08
C ARG A 354 -0.89 16.48 -12.54
N GLY A 355 -0.70 15.18 -12.39
CA GLY A 355 0.51 14.45 -12.81
C GLY A 355 1.72 14.59 -11.87
N ARG A 356 1.57 15.26 -10.72
CA ARG A 356 2.62 15.47 -9.71
C ARG A 356 2.37 14.62 -8.48
N LEU A 357 3.43 14.15 -7.83
CA LEU A 357 3.31 13.38 -6.59
C LEU A 357 2.80 14.28 -5.46
N THR A 358 1.72 13.88 -4.79
CA THR A 358 1.15 14.61 -3.63
C THR A 358 1.24 13.84 -2.33
N GLY A 359 1.48 12.53 -2.39
CA GLY A 359 1.65 11.71 -1.20
C GLY A 359 2.08 10.29 -1.54
N VAL A 360 2.69 9.63 -0.55
CA VAL A 360 3.03 8.20 -0.60
C VAL A 360 2.38 7.53 0.61
N ILE A 361 1.74 6.40 0.37
CA ILE A 361 0.99 5.65 1.40
C ILE A 361 1.46 4.20 1.47
N ASP A 362 1.01 3.50 2.50
CA ASP A 362 1.27 2.07 2.75
C ASP A 362 2.75 1.68 2.92
N PHE A 363 3.25 1.96 4.12
CA PHE A 363 4.63 1.67 4.54
C PHE A 363 4.79 0.25 5.12
N GLY A 364 3.93 -0.71 4.73
CA GLY A 364 3.96 -2.08 5.26
C GLY A 364 5.26 -2.82 4.99
N ALA A 365 5.98 -2.40 3.94
CA ALA A 365 7.30 -2.91 3.58
C ALA A 365 8.44 -1.97 4.00
N LEU A 366 8.23 -1.04 4.93
CA LEU A 366 9.27 -0.12 5.43
C LEU A 366 10.41 -0.87 6.12
N GLY A 367 11.65 -0.43 5.90
CA GLY A 367 12.83 -0.94 6.60
C GLY A 367 14.12 -0.55 5.90
N ARG A 368 15.24 -1.07 6.39
CA ARG A 368 16.57 -0.77 5.87
C ARG A 368 17.15 -1.91 5.04
N GLY A 369 17.63 -1.62 3.83
CA GLY A 369 18.13 -2.65 2.92
C GLY A 369 18.88 -2.13 1.69
N ASP A 370 18.90 -2.95 0.64
CA ASP A 370 19.42 -2.61 -0.70
C ASP A 370 18.42 -1.70 -1.45
N PRO A 371 18.84 -0.49 -1.89
CA PRO A 371 17.97 0.46 -2.58
C PRO A 371 17.48 -0.01 -3.95
N ALA A 372 18.04 -1.07 -4.51
CA ALA A 372 17.64 -1.62 -5.80
C ALA A 372 16.13 -1.91 -5.88
N VAL A 373 15.47 -2.28 -4.78
CA VAL A 373 14.03 -2.60 -4.77
C VAL A 373 13.15 -1.39 -5.14
N GLU A 374 13.65 -0.16 -4.99
CA GLU A 374 12.93 1.07 -5.34
C GLU A 374 12.91 1.37 -6.85
N VAL A 375 13.61 0.57 -7.67
CA VAL A 375 13.52 0.64 -9.15
C VAL A 375 12.17 0.15 -9.67
N ARG A 376 11.43 -0.60 -8.84
CA ARG A 376 10.13 -1.22 -9.15
C ARG A 376 9.16 -0.38 -10.00
N PRO A 377 8.88 0.91 -9.71
CA PRO A 377 8.00 1.74 -10.52
C PRO A 377 8.36 1.79 -12.00
N GLY A 378 9.66 1.69 -12.34
CA GLY A 378 10.14 1.65 -13.71
C GLY A 378 9.56 0.49 -14.55
N TRP A 379 9.15 -0.59 -13.89
CA TRP A 379 8.67 -1.82 -14.54
C TRP A 379 7.20 -2.11 -14.27
N SER A 380 6.64 -1.60 -13.18
CA SER A 380 5.25 -1.84 -12.79
C SER A 380 4.29 -0.69 -13.12
N LEU A 381 4.83 0.50 -13.44
CA LEU A 381 4.02 1.71 -13.64
C LEU A 381 4.45 2.54 -14.85
N PHE A 382 5.74 2.76 -15.02
CA PHE A 382 6.25 3.69 -16.03
C PHE A 382 6.42 3.04 -17.41
N ASP A 383 6.02 3.78 -18.44
CA ASP A 383 6.38 3.45 -19.82
C ASP A 383 7.88 3.72 -20.07
N ALA A 384 8.35 3.47 -21.30
CA ALA A 384 9.76 3.64 -21.63
C ALA A 384 10.28 5.08 -21.38
N ARG A 385 9.45 6.11 -21.62
CA ARG A 385 9.86 7.52 -21.47
C ARG A 385 9.93 7.90 -20.00
N ALA A 386 8.91 7.55 -19.22
CA ALA A 386 8.89 7.79 -17.78
C ALA A 386 9.94 6.93 -17.04
N ARG A 387 10.18 5.69 -17.47
CA ARG A 387 11.24 4.83 -16.91
C ARG A 387 12.63 5.44 -17.15
N ALA A 388 12.90 5.97 -18.34
CA ALA A 388 14.16 6.65 -18.63
C ALA A 388 14.36 7.88 -17.73
N ALA A 389 13.32 8.71 -17.58
CA ALA A 389 13.36 9.86 -16.67
C ALA A 389 13.55 9.44 -15.20
N TYR A 390 12.91 8.34 -14.77
CA TYR A 390 13.07 7.78 -13.42
C TYR A 390 14.51 7.31 -13.18
N ARG A 391 15.08 6.54 -14.11
CA ARG A 391 16.47 6.07 -14.07
C ARG A 391 17.45 7.22 -13.94
N GLU A 392 17.30 8.24 -14.78
CA GLU A 392 18.15 9.43 -14.77
C GLU A 392 18.03 10.18 -13.44
N ALA A 393 16.80 10.41 -12.96
CA ALA A 393 16.56 11.17 -11.73
C ALA A 393 16.98 10.42 -10.45
N LEU A 394 16.90 9.09 -10.43
CA LEU A 394 17.43 8.26 -9.34
C LEU A 394 18.95 8.38 -9.25
N GLY A 395 19.65 8.39 -10.39
CA GLY A 395 21.10 8.48 -10.45
C GLY A 395 21.83 7.28 -9.85
N PHE A 396 21.18 6.11 -9.85
CA PHE A 396 21.80 4.85 -9.46
C PHE A 396 22.85 4.41 -10.46
N ASP A 397 23.84 3.66 -9.99
CA ASP A 397 24.80 2.98 -10.86
C ASP A 397 24.14 1.82 -11.62
N GLU A 398 24.85 1.34 -12.65
CA GLU A 398 24.36 0.24 -13.49
C GLU A 398 24.10 -1.03 -12.67
N ALA A 399 24.95 -1.34 -11.68
CA ALA A 399 24.78 -2.51 -10.83
C ALA A 399 23.46 -2.45 -10.05
N THR A 400 23.14 -1.30 -9.45
CA THR A 400 21.90 -1.10 -8.68
C THR A 400 20.67 -1.11 -9.59
N TRP A 401 20.76 -0.52 -10.78
CA TRP A 401 19.69 -0.63 -11.79
C TRP A 401 19.43 -2.08 -12.20
N VAL A 402 20.50 -2.84 -12.43
CA VAL A 402 20.45 -4.28 -12.75
C VAL A 402 19.79 -5.08 -11.64
N ARG A 403 20.23 -4.89 -10.40
CA ARG A 403 19.60 -5.56 -9.25
C ARG A 403 18.12 -5.17 -9.13
N GLY A 404 17.76 -3.94 -9.49
CA GLY A 404 16.40 -3.41 -9.34
C GLY A 404 15.38 -4.01 -10.29
N TRP A 405 15.69 -4.15 -11.58
CA TRP A 405 14.79 -4.87 -12.49
C TRP A 405 14.79 -6.37 -12.19
N ALA A 406 15.89 -6.94 -11.69
CA ALA A 406 15.97 -8.34 -11.30
C ALA A 406 15.08 -8.64 -10.08
N TRP A 407 14.99 -7.71 -9.14
CA TRP A 407 14.03 -7.76 -8.03
C TRP A 407 12.60 -7.92 -8.53
N MET A 408 12.22 -7.19 -9.58
CA MET A 408 10.91 -7.31 -10.22
C MET A 408 10.72 -8.64 -10.90
N LEU A 409 11.72 -9.09 -11.67
CA LEU A 409 11.70 -10.40 -12.32
C LEU A 409 11.52 -11.54 -11.31
N SER A 410 12.31 -11.54 -10.24
CA SER A 410 12.24 -12.54 -9.17
C SER A 410 10.88 -12.54 -8.47
N GLY A 411 10.33 -11.37 -8.17
CA GLY A 411 9.00 -11.23 -7.58
C GLY A 411 7.90 -11.82 -8.48
N SER A 412 7.91 -11.49 -9.77
CA SER A 412 6.94 -12.01 -10.75
C SER A 412 7.07 -13.51 -10.95
N LEU A 413 8.29 -14.05 -11.01
CA LEU A 413 8.52 -15.50 -11.15
C LEU A 413 8.04 -16.27 -9.92
N TYR A 414 8.39 -15.77 -8.72
CA TYR A 414 7.94 -16.38 -7.48
C TYR A 414 6.42 -16.41 -7.40
N TRP A 415 5.77 -15.26 -7.61
CA TRP A 415 4.32 -15.12 -7.56
C TRP A 415 3.62 -16.03 -8.59
N LEU A 416 4.07 -16.04 -9.85
CA LEU A 416 3.48 -16.86 -10.90
C LEU A 416 3.64 -18.36 -10.63
N ALA A 417 4.81 -18.78 -10.14
CA ALA A 417 5.09 -20.17 -9.84
C ALA A 417 4.23 -20.67 -8.69
N ASP A 418 4.14 -19.88 -7.62
CA ASP A 418 3.52 -20.30 -6.37
C ASP A 418 1.98 -20.23 -6.48
N LEU A 419 1.46 -19.21 -7.18
CA LEU A 419 0.00 -19.01 -7.32
C LEU A 419 -0.59 -19.58 -8.59
N TRP A 420 0.18 -20.32 -9.39
CA TRP A 420 -0.24 -20.79 -10.72
C TRP A 420 -1.69 -21.28 -10.71
N ASP A 421 -2.03 -22.24 -9.86
CA ASP A 421 -3.37 -22.86 -9.83
C ASP A 421 -4.47 -21.99 -9.18
N LEU A 422 -4.11 -20.88 -8.53
CA LEU A 422 -5.03 -20.02 -7.77
C LEU A 422 -5.45 -18.75 -8.52
N ILE A 423 -4.66 -18.29 -9.48
CA ILE A 423 -4.93 -17.08 -10.25
C ILE A 423 -5.61 -17.39 -11.58
N SER A 424 -6.32 -16.41 -12.12
CA SER A 424 -7.02 -16.56 -13.39
C SER A 424 -6.06 -16.78 -14.57
N GLU A 425 -6.57 -17.31 -15.68
CA GLU A 425 -5.77 -17.43 -16.91
C GLU A 425 -5.27 -16.06 -17.42
N ASP A 426 -6.09 -15.02 -17.28
CA ASP A 426 -5.72 -13.65 -17.64
C ASP A 426 -4.57 -13.14 -16.77
N ASP A 427 -4.63 -13.33 -15.44
CA ASP A 427 -3.57 -12.94 -14.52
C ASP A 427 -2.25 -13.66 -14.81
N ARG A 428 -2.31 -14.96 -15.17
CA ARG A 428 -1.12 -15.72 -15.62
C ARG A 428 -0.54 -15.09 -16.87
N ALA A 429 -1.39 -14.82 -17.86
CA ALA A 429 -0.97 -14.26 -19.15
C ALA A 429 -0.38 -12.85 -18.99
N ASP A 430 -0.95 -12.01 -18.13
CA ASP A 430 -0.42 -10.68 -17.81
C ASP A 430 0.93 -10.74 -17.10
N THR A 431 1.09 -11.69 -16.18
CA THR A 431 2.36 -11.86 -15.46
C THR A 431 3.45 -12.38 -16.39
N VAL A 432 3.13 -13.32 -17.29
CA VAL A 432 4.07 -13.77 -18.33
C VAL A 432 4.45 -12.61 -19.26
N ARG A 433 3.50 -11.77 -19.68
CA ARG A 433 3.78 -10.55 -20.47
C ARG A 433 4.72 -9.60 -19.73
N SER A 434 4.53 -9.45 -18.42
CA SER A 434 5.37 -8.58 -17.58
C SER A 434 6.80 -9.14 -17.45
N ILE A 435 6.95 -10.44 -17.25
CA ILE A 435 8.25 -11.14 -17.24
C ILE A 435 8.97 -10.92 -18.59
N ASP A 436 8.27 -11.18 -19.69
CA ASP A 436 8.78 -10.96 -21.04
C ASP A 436 9.20 -9.51 -21.29
N HIS A 437 8.41 -8.55 -20.79
CA HIS A 437 8.71 -7.13 -20.90
C HIS A 437 10.00 -6.78 -20.16
N ILE A 438 10.14 -7.21 -18.90
CA ILE A 438 11.37 -6.99 -18.11
C ILE A 438 12.56 -7.60 -18.84
N VAL A 439 12.48 -8.87 -19.23
CA VAL A 439 13.57 -9.56 -19.92
C VAL A 439 13.94 -8.81 -21.21
N ARG A 440 12.99 -8.43 -22.06
CA ARG A 440 13.31 -7.78 -23.35
C ARG A 440 13.89 -6.38 -23.18
N HIS A 441 13.43 -5.63 -22.19
CA HIS A 441 13.70 -4.19 -22.08
C HIS A 441 14.69 -3.83 -20.97
N ARG A 442 15.19 -4.77 -20.18
CA ARG A 442 16.08 -4.53 -19.01
C ARG A 442 17.32 -3.65 -19.24
N HIS A 443 17.73 -3.45 -20.49
CA HIS A 443 18.85 -2.59 -20.86
C HIS A 443 18.43 -1.17 -21.29
N ASP A 444 17.13 -0.93 -21.47
CA ASP A 444 16.52 0.40 -21.64
C ASP A 444 16.58 1.14 -20.29
#